data_AF-A0A1B6GVN1-F1
#
_entry.id   AF-A0A1B6GVN1-F1
#
_cell.length_a   1.000
_cell.length_b   1.000
_cell.length_c   1.000
_cell.angle_alpha   90.00
_cell.angle_beta   90.00
_cell.angle_gamma   90.00
#
_symmetry.space_group_name_H-M   'P 1'
#
loop_
_entity.id
_entity.type
_entity.pdbx_description
1 polymer ?
#
loop_
_entity_poly.entity_id
_entity_poly.type
_entity_poly.pdbx_seq_one_letter_code
_entity_poly.pdbx_strand_id
1 'polypeptide(L)'
;KRFPGLTMRIQEPKATALLFRSGKVICTGTKSVQDAMVASKKFAKIVKMLGFEVTFSSFKIENMVAVCDFKFPLKLEDLNVSHSQFCRYEPEIFPALIYRVVRPTIVLLMFVNGKVIFTGAKSAQDIRDESK
;
A
#
# COMPACT_ATOMS: atom_id res chain seq x y z
N LYS A 1 -24.55 8.21 -2.04
CA LYS A 1 -24.53 6.78 -2.44
C LYS A 1 -23.56 6.05 -1.49
N ARG A 2 -24.02 5.06 -0.71
CA ARG A 2 -23.14 4.35 0.26
C ARG A 2 -22.21 3.37 -0.46
N PHE A 3 -21.05 3.12 0.12
CA PHE A 3 -20.04 2.16 -0.36
C PHE A 3 -20.68 0.77 -0.60
N PRO A 4 -20.39 0.09 -1.73
CA PRO A 4 -21.11 -1.13 -2.16
C PRO A 4 -20.70 -2.42 -1.42
N GLY A 5 -19.78 -2.34 -0.45
CA GLY A 5 -19.28 -3.50 0.30
C GLY A 5 -19.54 -3.40 1.81
N LEU A 6 -19.40 -4.52 2.49
CA LEU A 6 -19.36 -4.60 3.95
C LEU A 6 -17.93 -4.32 4.43
N THR A 7 -17.79 -3.51 5.49
CA THR A 7 -16.51 -3.30 6.17
C THR A 7 -16.45 -4.15 7.44
N MET A 8 -15.46 -5.03 7.54
CA MET A 8 -15.19 -5.84 8.74
C MET A 8 -13.84 -5.45 9.32
N ARG A 9 -13.70 -5.47 10.65
CA ARG A 9 -12.45 -5.15 11.35
C ARG A 9 -12.13 -6.19 12.40
N ILE A 10 -10.86 -6.54 12.52
CA ILE A 10 -10.32 -7.40 13.58
C ILE A 10 -9.13 -6.70 14.23
N GLN A 11 -8.86 -7.02 15.50
CA GLN A 11 -7.77 -6.40 16.26
C GLN A 11 -6.45 -7.17 16.15
N GLU A 12 -6.50 -8.49 15.94
CA GLU A 12 -5.31 -9.34 15.94
C GLU A 12 -5.28 -10.32 14.76
N PRO A 13 -4.33 -10.18 13.84
CA PRO A 13 -3.57 -8.95 13.58
C PRO A 13 -4.54 -7.81 13.19
N LYS A 14 -4.20 -6.56 13.52
CA LYS A 14 -5.06 -5.42 13.23
C LYS A 14 -5.27 -5.29 11.72
N ALA A 15 -6.50 -5.47 11.26
CA ALA A 15 -6.82 -5.48 9.84
C ALA A 15 -8.26 -5.02 9.57
N THR A 16 -8.46 -4.45 8.39
CA THR A 16 -9.78 -4.11 7.86
C THR A 16 -10.00 -4.86 6.55
N ALA A 17 -11.12 -5.58 6.45
CA ALA A 17 -11.58 -6.20 5.23
C ALA A 17 -12.74 -5.42 4.61
N LEU A 18 -12.69 -5.25 3.29
CA LEU A 18 -13.82 -4.83 2.46
C LEU A 18 -14.33 -6.07 1.73
N LEU A 19 -15.51 -6.53 2.12
CA LEU A 19 -16.19 -7.70 1.53
C LEU A 19 -17.24 -7.22 0.53
N PHE A 20 -17.19 -7.74 -0.69
CA PHE A 20 -18.13 -7.40 -1.76
C PHE A 20 -19.13 -8.54 -2.00
N ARG A 21 -20.27 -8.21 -2.61
CA ARG A 21 -21.30 -9.21 -2.98
C ARG A 21 -20.75 -10.34 -3.87
N SER A 22 -19.71 -10.07 -4.65
CA SER A 22 -19.03 -11.06 -5.49
C SER A 22 -18.19 -12.09 -4.70
N GLY A 23 -18.08 -11.97 -3.37
CA GLY A 23 -17.19 -12.78 -2.55
C GLY A 23 -15.74 -12.29 -2.53
N LYS A 24 -15.38 -11.28 -3.34
CA LYS A 24 -14.06 -10.65 -3.28
C LYS A 24 -13.86 -9.98 -1.92
N VAL A 25 -12.69 -10.18 -1.33
CA VAL A 25 -12.27 -9.52 -0.08
C VAL A 25 -11.00 -8.73 -0.34
N ILE A 26 -10.98 -7.47 0.08
CA ILE A 26 -9.76 -6.64 0.12
C ILE A 26 -9.36 -6.50 1.58
N CYS A 27 -8.21 -7.05 1.97
CA CYS A 27 -7.64 -6.92 3.31
C CYS A 27 -6.58 -5.82 3.34
N THR A 28 -6.65 -4.92 4.31
CA THR A 28 -5.72 -3.79 4.47
C THR A 28 -5.36 -3.53 5.95
N GLY A 29 -4.27 -2.80 6.17
CA GLY A 29 -3.86 -2.33 7.51
C GLY A 29 -2.83 -3.21 8.22
N THR A 30 -2.49 -4.37 7.65
CA THR A 30 -1.44 -5.25 8.16
C THR A 30 -0.05 -4.75 7.78
N LYS A 31 0.96 -5.03 8.63
CA LYS A 31 2.34 -4.58 8.44
C LYS A 31 3.27 -5.63 7.83
N SER A 32 2.80 -6.86 7.68
CA SER A 32 3.55 -7.96 7.07
C SER A 32 2.65 -8.81 6.16
N VAL A 33 3.27 -9.54 5.22
CA VAL A 33 2.58 -10.48 4.34
C VAL A 33 1.98 -11.64 5.14
N GLN A 34 2.68 -12.07 6.18
CA GLN A 34 2.25 -13.12 7.11
C GLN A 34 0.98 -12.68 7.85
N ASP A 35 0.97 -11.48 8.43
CA ASP A 35 -0.22 -10.95 9.10
C ASP A 35 -1.38 -10.76 8.14
N ALA A 36 -1.13 -10.29 6.91
CA ALA A 36 -2.15 -10.16 5.88
C ALA A 36 -2.82 -11.52 5.58
N MET A 37 -2.02 -12.59 5.49
CA MET A 37 -2.53 -13.93 5.26
C MET A 37 -3.34 -14.45 6.44
N VAL A 38 -2.85 -14.26 7.67
CA VAL A 38 -3.57 -14.67 8.90
C VAL A 38 -4.88 -13.89 9.04
N ALA A 39 -4.86 -12.57 8.85
CA ALA A 39 -6.06 -11.72 8.87
C ALA A 39 -7.10 -12.21 7.85
N SER A 40 -6.67 -12.44 6.60
CA SER A 40 -7.56 -12.85 5.52
C SER A 40 -8.21 -14.21 5.80
N LYS A 41 -7.46 -15.16 6.37
CA LYS A 41 -8.01 -16.44 6.85
C LYS A 41 -9.00 -16.26 8.00
N LYS A 42 -8.75 -15.34 8.94
CA LYS A 42 -9.70 -15.02 10.03
C LYS A 42 -11.00 -14.45 9.47
N PHE A 43 -10.94 -13.54 8.49
CA PHE A 43 -12.14 -13.02 7.83
C PHE A 43 -12.94 -14.14 7.13
N ALA A 44 -12.28 -15.01 6.37
CA ALA A 44 -12.94 -16.16 5.74
C ALA A 44 -13.60 -17.09 6.77
N LYS A 45 -12.93 -17.35 7.91
CA LYS A 45 -13.50 -18.14 9.01
C LYS A 45 -14.75 -17.49 9.61
N ILE A 46 -14.75 -16.17 9.82
CA ILE A 46 -15.93 -15.44 10.33
C ILE A 46 -17.12 -15.61 9.37
N VAL A 47 -16.90 -15.39 8.07
CA VAL A 47 -17.97 -15.55 7.07
C VAL A 47 -18.48 -17.00 7.04
N LYS A 48 -17.59 -17.98 7.15
CA LYS A 48 -17.97 -19.40 7.25
C LYS A 48 -18.82 -19.71 8.48
N MET A 49 -18.49 -19.12 9.64
CA MET A 49 -19.27 -19.29 10.89
C MET A 49 -20.67 -18.67 10.81
N LEU A 50 -20.90 -17.72 9.90
CA LEU A 50 -22.22 -17.15 9.64
C LEU A 50 -23.10 -18.03 8.72
N GLY A 51 -22.62 -19.22 8.34
CA GLY A 51 -23.37 -20.20 7.54
C GLY A 51 -23.15 -20.11 6.03
N PHE A 52 -22.20 -19.30 5.58
CA PHE A 52 -21.86 -19.22 4.15
C PHE A 52 -20.81 -20.28 3.77
N GLU A 53 -20.96 -20.86 2.58
CA GLU A 53 -19.91 -21.69 1.99
C GLU A 53 -18.74 -20.80 1.52
N VAL A 54 -17.58 -20.93 2.17
CA VAL A 54 -16.40 -20.12 1.90
C VAL A 54 -15.19 -21.00 1.66
N THR A 55 -14.55 -20.80 0.51
CA THR A 55 -13.23 -21.36 0.19
C THR A 55 -12.21 -20.22 0.16
N PHE A 56 -11.16 -20.30 0.96
CA PHE A 56 -10.08 -19.34 0.93
C PHE A 56 -9.12 -19.67 -0.22
N SER A 57 -9.13 -18.86 -1.26
CA SER A 57 -8.30 -19.04 -2.46
C SER A 57 -7.76 -17.70 -2.97
N SER A 58 -6.79 -17.77 -3.89
CA SER A 58 -6.30 -16.61 -4.64
C SER A 58 -5.77 -15.45 -3.79
N PHE A 59 -5.15 -15.75 -2.64
CA PHE A 59 -4.47 -14.75 -1.84
C PHE A 59 -3.31 -14.15 -2.64
N LYS A 60 -3.33 -12.83 -2.81
CA LYS A 60 -2.33 -12.09 -3.58
C LYS A 60 -2.12 -10.72 -2.94
N ILE A 61 -0.87 -10.29 -2.93
CA ILE A 61 -0.52 -8.92 -2.55
C ILE A 61 -0.80 -8.01 -3.74
N GLU A 62 -1.70 -7.04 -3.54
CA GLU A 62 -2.05 -6.04 -4.56
C GLU A 62 -1.23 -4.75 -4.42
N ASN A 63 -0.86 -4.38 -3.20
CA ASN A 63 -0.02 -3.20 -2.93
C ASN A 63 0.75 -3.36 -1.61
N MET A 64 2.00 -2.94 -1.61
CA MET A 64 2.84 -2.76 -0.44
C MET A 64 3.24 -1.29 -0.34
N VAL A 65 3.17 -0.75 0.87
CA VAL A 65 3.62 0.61 1.17
C VAL A 65 4.77 0.50 2.16
N ALA A 66 5.89 1.13 1.84
CA ALA A 66 7.01 1.28 2.76
C ALA A 66 7.28 2.77 3.02
N VAL A 67 7.80 3.05 4.21
CA VAL A 67 8.17 4.40 4.62
C VAL A 67 9.62 4.38 5.06
N CYS A 68 10.40 5.29 4.51
CA CYS A 68 11.78 5.57 4.90
C CYS A 68 11.87 7.01 5.41
N ASP A 69 12.87 7.29 6.23
CA ASP A 69 13.16 8.62 6.75
C ASP A 69 14.67 8.83 6.72
N PHE A 70 15.14 9.71 5.83
CA PHE A 70 16.55 10.02 5.66
C PHE A 70 17.13 10.88 6.79
N LYS A 71 16.29 11.45 7.66
CA LYS A 71 16.72 12.28 8.80
C LYS A 71 17.47 13.56 8.42
N PHE A 72 17.38 14.00 7.17
CA PHE A 72 17.87 15.31 6.71
C PHE A 72 16.94 15.92 5.65
N PRO A 73 16.90 17.26 5.51
CA PRO A 73 16.04 17.90 4.52
C PRO A 73 16.45 17.61 3.07
N LEU A 74 15.47 17.42 2.18
CA LEU A 74 15.69 17.20 0.75
C LEU A 74 15.42 18.49 -0.03
N LYS A 75 16.30 18.83 -0.98
CA LYS A 75 16.09 19.92 -1.94
C LYS A 75 15.29 19.40 -3.14
N LEU A 76 13.96 19.42 -3.01
CA LEU A 76 13.06 18.80 -4.00
C LEU A 76 13.01 19.59 -5.32
N GLU A 77 13.23 20.90 -5.28
CA GLU A 77 13.30 21.77 -6.45
C GLU A 77 14.46 21.36 -7.37
N ASP A 78 15.65 21.16 -6.79
CA ASP A 78 16.85 20.72 -7.51
C ASP A 78 16.63 19.35 -8.16
N LEU A 79 15.98 18.43 -7.44
CA LEU A 79 15.60 17.11 -7.96
C LEU A 79 14.58 17.22 -9.11
N ASN A 80 13.57 18.09 -8.97
CA ASN A 80 12.55 18.31 -9.98
C ASN A 80 13.13 18.87 -11.28
N VAL A 81 14.11 19.77 -11.19
CA VAL A 81 14.82 20.28 -12.37
C VAL A 81 15.67 19.18 -13.01
N SER A 82 16.47 18.49 -12.20
CA SER A 82 17.45 17.51 -12.68
C SER A 82 16.81 16.24 -13.25
N HIS A 83 15.67 15.80 -12.69
CA HIS A 83 14.97 14.56 -13.04
C HIS A 83 13.53 14.84 -13.54
N SER A 84 13.29 15.98 -14.19
CA SER A 84 11.97 16.45 -14.64
C SER A 84 11.17 15.45 -15.48
N GLN A 85 11.84 14.50 -16.15
CA GLN A 85 11.20 13.43 -16.92
C GLN A 85 10.51 12.38 -16.04
N PHE A 86 11.00 12.17 -14.81
CA PHE A 86 10.54 11.13 -13.90
C PHE A 86 9.80 11.66 -12.68
N CYS A 87 9.95 12.96 -12.39
CA CYS A 87 9.33 13.56 -11.22
C CYS A 87 8.58 14.85 -11.50
N ARG A 88 7.65 15.14 -10.58
CA ARG A 88 6.86 16.37 -10.59
C ARG A 88 6.73 16.88 -9.16
N TYR A 89 7.05 18.15 -8.97
CA TYR A 89 6.92 18.84 -7.69
C TYR A 89 6.21 20.19 -7.87
N GLU A 90 5.01 20.29 -7.32
CA GLU A 90 4.19 21.51 -7.29
C GLU A 90 3.64 21.65 -5.86
N PRO A 91 4.41 22.28 -4.94
CA PRO A 91 4.11 22.28 -3.50
C PRO A 91 2.75 22.90 -3.16
N GLU A 92 2.28 23.86 -3.96
CA GLU A 92 0.96 24.49 -3.82
C GLU A 92 -0.20 23.52 -4.09
N ILE A 93 0.03 22.46 -4.87
CA ILE A 93 -0.97 21.43 -5.17
C ILE A 93 -0.79 20.21 -4.27
N PHE A 94 0.45 19.76 -4.09
CA PHE A 94 0.78 18.59 -3.27
C PHE A 94 2.16 18.74 -2.63
N PRO A 95 2.29 18.53 -1.31
CA PRO A 95 3.50 18.89 -0.55
C PRO A 95 4.70 17.96 -0.79
N ALA A 96 4.54 16.85 -1.52
CA ALA A 96 5.61 15.91 -1.81
C ALA A 96 5.94 15.88 -3.31
N LEU A 97 7.21 15.68 -3.62
CA LEU A 97 7.65 15.39 -4.98
C LEU A 97 7.24 13.96 -5.33
N ILE A 98 6.56 13.79 -6.46
CA ILE A 98 6.11 12.50 -6.98
C ILE A 98 7.16 12.00 -7.97
N TYR A 99 7.90 10.96 -7.62
CA TYR A 99 8.91 10.34 -8.47
C TYR A 99 8.42 8.98 -8.97
N ARG A 100 8.45 8.76 -10.28
CA ARG A 100 7.95 7.53 -10.92
C ARG A 100 9.11 6.71 -11.45
N VAL A 101 9.22 5.49 -10.95
CA VAL A 101 10.19 4.49 -11.41
C VAL A 101 9.48 3.58 -12.40
N VAL A 102 10.10 3.35 -13.56
CA VAL A 102 9.49 2.54 -14.62
C VAL A 102 9.69 1.04 -14.37
N ARG A 103 10.86 0.65 -13.87
CA ARG A 103 11.25 -0.75 -13.60
C ARG A 103 12.07 -0.86 -12.31
N PRO A 104 11.52 -1.41 -11.21
CA PRO A 104 10.13 -1.85 -11.05
C PRO A 104 9.13 -0.68 -11.11
N THR A 105 7.87 -0.94 -11.47
CA THR A 105 6.85 0.12 -11.53
C THR A 105 6.41 0.52 -10.12
N ILE A 106 7.04 1.55 -9.56
CA ILE A 106 6.76 2.07 -8.22
C ILE A 106 6.72 3.60 -8.24
N VAL A 107 6.08 4.18 -7.22
CA VAL A 107 6.01 5.62 -7.01
C VAL A 107 6.60 5.95 -5.65
N LEU A 108 7.52 6.91 -5.65
CA LEU A 108 8.08 7.49 -4.44
C LEU A 108 7.44 8.86 -4.21
N LEU A 109 6.99 9.10 -2.98
CA LEU A 109 6.55 10.40 -2.51
C LEU A 109 7.63 10.92 -1.56
N MET A 110 8.39 11.92 -2.00
CA MET A 110 9.50 12.50 -1.23
C MET A 110 9.07 13.83 -0.61
N PHE A 111 9.31 13.98 0.68
CA PHE A 111 8.96 15.18 1.44
C PHE A 111 10.22 15.98 1.79
N VAL A 112 10.09 17.31 1.86
CA VAL A 112 11.20 18.22 2.19
C VAL A 112 11.87 17.87 3.52
N ASN A 113 11.14 17.25 4.46
CA ASN A 113 11.68 16.83 5.76
C ASN A 113 12.51 15.52 5.75
N GLY A 114 12.75 14.92 4.58
CA GLY A 114 13.53 13.68 4.47
C GLY A 114 12.70 12.40 4.52
N LYS A 115 11.38 12.48 4.75
CA LYS A 115 10.51 11.30 4.67
C LYS A 115 10.26 10.90 3.22
N VAL A 116 10.27 9.59 2.96
CA VAL A 116 9.97 9.02 1.65
C VAL A 116 8.98 7.88 1.80
N ILE A 117 7.93 7.89 0.98
CA ILE A 117 6.92 6.83 0.94
C ILE A 117 7.04 6.11 -0.40
N PHE A 118 7.24 4.79 -0.36
CA PHE A 118 7.23 3.90 -1.51
C PHE A 118 5.85 3.25 -1.62
N THR A 119 5.21 3.32 -2.78
CA THR A 119 3.89 2.71 -3.03
C THR A 119 3.80 2.16 -4.46
N GLY A 120 2.86 1.24 -4.69
CA GLY A 120 2.64 0.57 -5.97
C GLY A 120 3.39 -0.75 -6.13
N ALA A 121 4.28 -1.08 -5.18
CA ALA A 121 5.03 -2.33 -5.18
C ALA A 121 4.11 -3.53 -4.89
N LYS A 122 4.37 -4.66 -5.55
CA LYS A 122 3.66 -5.93 -5.31
C LYS A 122 4.53 -6.93 -4.55
N SER A 123 5.82 -6.68 -4.49
CA SER A 123 6.77 -7.48 -3.72
C SER A 123 7.65 -6.57 -2.83
N ALA A 124 8.16 -7.14 -1.74
CA ALA A 124 9.17 -6.47 -0.93
C ALA A 124 10.51 -6.31 -1.66
N GLN A 125 10.71 -7.07 -2.74
CA GLN A 125 11.92 -6.97 -3.56
C GLN A 125 11.88 -5.71 -4.43
N ASP A 126 10.72 -5.38 -5.00
CA ASP A 126 10.52 -4.16 -5.80
C ASP A 126 10.92 -2.89 -5.01
N ILE A 127 10.70 -2.89 -3.69
CA ILE A 127 11.07 -1.78 -2.80
C ILE A 127 12.58 -1.80 -2.50
N ARG A 128 13.15 -2.99 -2.29
CA ARG A 128 14.57 -3.15 -1.93
C ARG A 128 15.51 -2.86 -3.08
N ASP A 129 15.12 -3.21 -4.31
CA ASP A 129 15.94 -2.96 -5.49
C ASP A 129 16.12 -1.48 -5.77
N GLU A 130 15.12 -0.64 -5.45
CA GLU A 130 15.24 0.82 -5.58
C GLU A 130 16.00 1.49 -4.43
N SER A 131 16.12 0.82 -3.29
CA SER A 131 16.75 1.39 -2.09
C SER A 131 18.28 1.18 -2.03
N LYS A 132 18.89 0.58 -3.06
CA LYS A 132 20.32 0.31 -3.16
C LYS A 132 21.01 1.36 -4.02
#